data_AF-A0A931AMY4-F1
#
_entry.id   AF-A0A931AMY4-F1
#
_cell.length_a   1.000
_cell.length_b   1.000
_cell.length_c   1.000
_cell.angle_alpha   90.00
_cell.angle_beta   90.00
_cell.angle_gamma   90.00
#
_symmetry.space_group_name_H-M   'P 1'
#
loop_
_entity.id
_entity.type
_entity.pdbx_description
1 polymer ?
#
loop_
_entity_poly.entity_id
_entity_poly.type
_entity_poly.pdbx_seq_one_letter_code
_entity_poly.pdbx_strand_id
1 'polypeptide(L)'
;MDSTSYADPATSRNDVTSKLPAFAQGCDWIGFAAVTGSAESSTCRQDPVAIAATRAENPNDNPVVEERVRAHRSTEVVPRAVKLFDCPAEGEGSDVLGALRYVVKQLSAQRQPDKAHQIMVFSDLINNRGDLNINQLDLSEAAREQKIKELRDARLLPDLTGYVVVVHGFLREKTSSPDRFPLLEGFWREAFEAAGATSVDLL
;
A
#
# COMPACT_ATOMS: atom_id res chain seq x y z
N MET A 1 3.58 3.19 3.05
CA MET A 1 4.92 3.06 3.64
C MET A 1 4.75 3.14 5.13
N ASP A 2 5.33 2.19 5.85
CA ASP A 2 5.21 2.12 7.30
C ASP A 2 6.32 2.90 7.99
N SER A 3 5.89 3.87 8.81
CA SER A 3 6.75 4.80 9.54
C SER A 3 6.85 4.46 11.02
N THR A 4 6.19 3.38 11.47
CA THR A 4 5.96 3.11 12.90
C THR A 4 6.44 1.73 13.37
N SER A 5 6.55 0.72 12.49
CA SER A 5 7.03 -0.61 12.86
C SER A 5 7.95 -1.31 11.84
N TYR A 6 8.07 -0.80 10.61
CA TYR A 6 8.88 -1.48 9.57
C TYR A 6 10.39 -1.34 9.79
N ALA A 7 10.99 -2.35 10.43
CA ALA A 7 12.44 -2.47 10.62
C ALA A 7 13.11 -1.18 11.15
N ASP A 8 14.44 -1.09 11.14
CA ASP A 8 15.08 0.23 11.26
C ASP A 8 14.57 1.11 10.10
N PRO A 9 14.02 2.31 10.34
CA PRO A 9 13.55 3.25 9.32
C PRO A 9 14.51 3.43 8.13
N ALA A 10 15.81 3.27 8.34
CA ALA A 10 16.83 3.28 7.28
C ALA A 10 16.63 2.17 6.23
N THR A 11 16.21 0.98 6.65
CA THR A 11 15.98 -0.17 5.78
C THR A 11 14.70 0.00 4.96
N SER A 12 13.63 0.54 5.56
CA SER A 12 12.40 0.96 4.85
C SER A 12 12.70 1.97 3.75
N ARG A 13 13.46 3.01 4.12
CA ARG A 13 13.82 4.07 3.19
C ARG A 13 14.65 3.52 2.02
N ASN A 14 15.56 2.58 2.25
CA ASN A 14 16.35 1.95 1.18
C ASN A 14 15.53 1.06 0.24
N ASP A 15 14.58 0.28 0.76
CA ASP A 15 13.68 -0.50 -0.11
C ASP A 15 12.84 0.41 -1.00
N VAL A 16 12.32 1.49 -0.41
CA VAL A 16 11.52 2.47 -1.13
C VAL A 16 12.33 3.13 -2.24
N THR A 17 13.51 3.66 -1.93
CA THR A 17 14.32 4.38 -2.91
C THR A 17 14.83 3.48 -4.04
N SER A 18 15.01 2.18 -3.79
CA SER A 18 15.48 1.22 -4.79
C SER A 18 14.37 0.61 -5.66
N LYS A 19 13.19 0.33 -5.10
CA LYS A 19 12.11 -0.40 -5.82
C LYS A 19 11.08 0.52 -6.46
N LEU A 20 10.80 1.67 -5.86
CA LEU A 20 9.77 2.59 -6.32
C LEU A 20 10.03 3.17 -7.74
N PRO A 21 11.27 3.46 -8.18
CA PRO A 21 11.52 3.95 -9.53
C PRO A 21 11.01 3.00 -10.63
N ALA A 22 11.28 1.70 -10.48
CA ALA A 22 10.85 0.69 -11.46
C ALA A 22 9.32 0.54 -11.46
N PHE A 23 8.70 0.55 -10.28
CA PHE A 23 7.25 0.54 -10.14
C PHE A 23 6.59 1.71 -10.86
N ALA A 24 7.15 2.92 -10.71
CA ALA A 24 6.57 4.14 -11.25
C ALA A 24 6.52 4.18 -12.79
N GLN A 25 7.44 3.49 -13.48
CA GLN A 25 7.50 3.49 -14.94
C GLN A 25 6.26 2.88 -15.59
N GLY A 26 5.60 1.92 -14.91
CA GLY A 26 4.40 1.25 -15.39
C GLY A 26 3.09 1.96 -15.05
N CYS A 27 3.12 3.10 -14.35
CA CYS A 27 1.93 3.74 -13.81
C CYS A 27 1.51 4.97 -14.62
N ASP A 28 0.19 5.18 -14.77
CA ASP A 28 -0.36 6.46 -15.26
C ASP A 28 -0.55 7.46 -14.11
N TRP A 29 -0.78 6.95 -12.90
CA TRP A 29 -0.99 7.70 -11.67
C TRP A 29 -0.33 6.96 -10.50
N ILE A 30 0.21 7.72 -9.55
CA ILE A 30 0.77 7.17 -8.30
C ILE A 30 0.18 7.92 -7.12
N GLY A 31 -0.50 7.18 -6.24
CA GLY A 31 -0.97 7.66 -4.93
C GLY A 31 0.01 7.25 -3.83
N PHE A 32 -0.12 7.89 -2.66
CA PHE A 32 0.79 7.63 -1.54
C PHE A 32 0.01 7.57 -0.23
N ALA A 33 0.39 6.64 0.64
CA ALA A 33 -0.13 6.54 2.00
C ALA A 33 0.99 6.20 2.97
N ALA A 34 1.05 6.91 4.09
CA ALA A 34 1.80 6.48 5.26
C ALA A 34 0.95 5.51 6.09
N VAL A 35 1.56 4.43 6.58
CA VAL A 35 1.00 3.60 7.62
C VAL A 35 1.46 4.22 8.93
N THR A 36 0.54 4.94 9.56
CA THR A 36 0.61 5.48 10.93
C THR A 36 -0.51 4.84 11.73
N GLY A 37 -0.65 5.07 13.03
CA GLY A 37 -1.77 4.49 13.80
C GLY A 37 -3.10 5.19 13.57
N SER A 38 -3.15 6.19 12.68
CA SER A 38 -4.36 6.93 12.31
C SER A 38 -4.36 7.33 10.82
N ALA A 39 -4.00 6.39 9.94
CA ALA A 39 -3.66 6.66 8.54
C ALA A 39 -4.73 7.44 7.75
N GLU A 40 -6.03 7.12 7.93
CA GLU A 40 -7.11 7.82 7.20
C GLU A 40 -7.31 9.28 7.65
N SER A 41 -7.01 9.60 8.91
CA SER A 41 -7.11 10.95 9.47
C SER A 41 -5.78 11.68 9.52
N SER A 42 -4.68 11.01 9.19
CA SER A 42 -3.33 11.56 9.28
C SER A 42 -3.20 12.84 8.46
N THR A 43 -2.50 13.84 9.01
CA THR A 43 -2.16 15.06 8.26
C THR A 43 -0.95 14.84 7.36
N CYS A 44 -0.19 13.76 7.59
CA CYS A 44 0.98 13.43 6.81
C CYS A 44 0.60 12.73 5.49
N ARG A 45 0.35 13.56 4.47
CA ARG A 45 -0.12 13.12 3.15
C ARG A 45 0.79 13.63 2.05
N GLN A 46 0.75 12.95 0.91
CA GLN A 46 1.29 13.45 -0.35
C GLN A 46 0.21 13.37 -1.42
N ASP A 47 0.15 14.41 -2.25
CA ASP A 47 -0.76 14.44 -3.37
C ASP A 47 -0.34 13.39 -4.43
N PRO A 48 -1.31 12.78 -5.13
CA PRO A 48 -1.01 11.88 -6.22
C PRO A 48 -0.20 12.58 -7.30
N VAL A 49 0.61 11.80 -8.02
CA VAL A 49 1.33 12.27 -9.20
C VAL A 49 0.67 11.65 -10.44
N ALA A 50 0.24 12.50 -11.37
CA ALA A 50 -0.13 12.08 -12.72
C ALA A 50 1.15 11.82 -13.53
N ILE A 51 1.49 10.58 -13.81
CA ILE A 51 2.72 10.22 -14.51
C ILE A 51 2.55 10.38 -16.03
N ALA A 52 1.41 9.91 -16.56
CA ALA A 52 1.09 10.00 -17.98
C ALA A 52 0.85 11.45 -18.43
N ALA A 53 1.14 11.77 -19.70
CA ALA A 53 0.75 13.07 -20.23
C ALA A 53 -0.78 13.17 -20.33
N THR A 54 -1.32 14.34 -20.02
CA THR A 54 -2.75 14.59 -20.24
C THR A 54 -3.02 14.80 -21.72
N ARG A 55 -4.29 14.64 -22.15
CA ARG A 55 -4.70 14.93 -23.53
C ARG A 55 -4.42 16.38 -23.96
N ALA A 56 -4.39 17.31 -23.01
CA ALA A 56 -4.02 18.70 -23.30
C ALA A 56 -2.52 18.86 -23.59
N GLU A 57 -1.67 18.06 -22.95
CA GLU A 57 -0.21 18.10 -23.12
C GLU A 57 0.25 17.28 -24.33
N ASN A 58 -0.47 16.21 -24.66
CA ASN A 58 -0.17 15.34 -25.78
C ASN A 58 -1.41 15.07 -26.65
N PRO A 59 -1.92 16.08 -27.38
CA PRO A 59 -3.19 15.97 -28.11
C PRO A 59 -3.19 15.00 -29.29
N ASN A 60 -2.00 14.59 -29.77
CA ASN A 60 -1.81 13.71 -30.92
C ASN A 60 -1.12 12.39 -30.54
N ASP A 61 -1.13 12.02 -29.25
CA ASP A 61 -0.52 10.78 -28.74
C ASP A 61 0.93 10.56 -29.20
N ASN A 62 1.72 11.64 -29.24
CA ASN A 62 3.13 11.58 -29.64
C ASN A 62 3.95 10.84 -28.58
N PRO A 63 4.60 9.71 -28.92
CA PRO A 63 5.32 8.89 -27.95
C PRO A 63 6.51 9.62 -27.32
N VAL A 64 7.16 10.55 -28.05
CA VAL A 64 8.29 11.33 -27.53
C VAL A 64 7.83 12.33 -26.47
N VAL A 65 6.63 12.92 -26.64
CA VAL A 65 6.05 13.83 -25.64
C VAL A 65 5.65 13.03 -24.39
N GLU A 66 5.01 11.88 -24.59
CA GLU A 66 4.64 10.98 -23.50
C GLU A 66 5.86 10.56 -22.68
N GLU A 67 6.91 10.06 -23.33
CA GLU A 67 8.14 9.63 -22.68
C GLU A 67 8.79 10.78 -21.89
N ARG A 68 8.87 11.98 -22.47
CA ARG A 68 9.44 13.16 -21.81
C ARG A 68 8.66 13.56 -20.57
N VAL A 69 7.32 13.57 -20.64
CA VAL A 69 6.46 13.93 -19.50
C VAL A 69 6.58 12.89 -18.40
N ARG A 70 6.52 11.60 -18.75
CA ARG A 70 6.70 10.49 -17.79
C ARG A 70 8.06 10.56 -17.12
N ALA A 71 9.14 10.74 -17.89
CA ALA A 71 10.49 10.83 -17.37
C ALA A 71 10.63 11.99 -16.38
N HIS A 72 10.09 13.17 -16.70
CA HIS A 72 10.12 14.33 -15.82
C HIS A 72 9.34 14.08 -14.53
N ARG A 73 8.07 13.67 -14.62
CA ARG A 73 7.19 13.52 -13.45
C ARG A 73 7.54 12.32 -12.57
N SER A 74 8.14 11.27 -13.16
CA SER A 74 8.67 10.14 -12.39
C SER A 74 9.75 10.57 -11.39
N THR A 75 10.47 11.67 -11.65
CA THR A 75 11.46 12.21 -10.69
C THR A 75 10.82 12.75 -9.40
N GLU A 76 9.52 13.05 -9.39
CA GLU A 76 8.80 13.52 -8.21
C GLU A 76 8.39 12.39 -7.26
N VAL A 77 8.34 11.16 -7.75
CA VAL A 77 7.72 10.03 -7.04
C VAL A 77 8.51 9.65 -5.80
N VAL A 78 9.82 9.40 -5.94
CA VAL A 78 10.68 9.01 -4.81
C VAL A 78 10.76 10.11 -3.75
N PRO A 79 11.01 11.40 -4.08
CA PRO A 79 11.04 12.46 -3.08
C PRO A 79 9.73 12.57 -2.28
N ARG A 80 8.57 12.43 -2.92
CA ARG A 80 7.27 12.45 -2.22
C ARG A 80 7.15 11.28 -1.26
N ALA A 81 7.46 10.08 -1.72
CA ALA A 81 7.39 8.89 -0.89
C ALA A 81 8.36 8.96 0.31
N VAL A 82 9.59 9.45 0.09
CA VAL A 82 10.60 9.61 1.14
C VAL A 82 10.17 10.59 2.24
N LYS A 83 9.42 11.64 1.89
CA LYS A 83 8.86 12.59 2.88
C LYS A 83 7.87 11.94 3.84
N LEU A 84 7.23 10.84 3.45
CA LEU A 84 6.32 10.10 4.33
C LEU A 84 7.05 9.36 5.47
N PHE A 85 8.38 9.23 5.42
CA PHE A 85 9.15 8.75 6.56
C PHE A 85 9.41 9.83 7.61
N ASP A 86 9.32 11.09 7.20
CA ASP A 86 9.54 12.23 8.10
C ASP A 86 8.23 12.67 8.79
N CYS A 87 7.16 11.88 8.62
CA CYS A 87 5.89 12.08 9.31
C CYS A 87 6.10 12.01 10.84
N PRO A 88 5.51 12.93 11.62
CA PRO A 88 5.44 12.75 13.05
C PRO A 88 4.69 11.45 13.38
N ALA A 89 4.99 10.86 14.54
CA ALA A 89 4.30 9.68 15.05
C ALA A 89 2.84 10.04 15.41
N GLU A 90 1.98 10.15 14.41
CA GLU A 90 0.57 10.49 14.56
C GLU A 90 -0.25 9.25 14.93
N GLY A 91 -0.61 9.15 16.22
CA GLY A 91 -1.27 7.98 16.76
C GLY A 91 -0.30 6.80 16.75
N GLU A 92 0.42 6.59 17.85
CA GLU A 92 1.41 5.50 17.98
C GLU A 92 0.86 4.16 17.46
N GLY A 93 1.67 3.34 16.77
CA GLY A 93 1.25 2.06 16.19
C GLY A 93 0.98 2.15 14.68
N SER A 94 0.45 1.07 14.10
CA SER A 94 0.37 0.86 12.64
C SER A 94 -1.07 0.49 12.24
N ASP A 95 -1.72 1.36 11.45
CA ASP A 95 -3.02 1.15 10.81
C ASP A 95 -2.83 0.92 9.29
N VAL A 96 -2.46 -0.31 8.95
CA VAL A 96 -2.20 -0.77 7.59
C VAL A 96 -3.50 -0.75 6.77
N LEU A 97 -4.61 -1.22 7.34
CA LEU A 97 -5.91 -1.24 6.66
C LEU A 97 -6.37 0.18 6.32
N GLY A 98 -6.23 1.13 7.25
CA GLY A 98 -6.55 2.53 7.00
C GLY A 98 -5.70 3.13 5.88
N ALA A 99 -4.40 2.83 5.83
CA ALA A 99 -3.53 3.31 4.76
C ALA A 99 -3.93 2.74 3.38
N LEU A 100 -4.31 1.47 3.32
CA LEU A 100 -4.80 0.83 2.10
C LEU A 100 -6.14 1.43 1.65
N ARG A 101 -7.10 1.61 2.56
CA ARG A 101 -8.37 2.28 2.25
C ARG A 101 -8.14 3.71 1.76
N TYR A 102 -7.21 4.44 2.39
CA TYR A 102 -6.85 5.80 1.99
C TYR A 102 -6.29 5.84 0.55
N VAL A 103 -5.30 5.00 0.21
CA VAL A 103 -4.69 5.04 -1.13
C VAL A 103 -5.67 4.61 -2.22
N VAL A 104 -6.51 3.60 -1.95
CA VAL A 104 -7.56 3.15 -2.88
C VAL A 104 -8.59 4.26 -3.09
N LYS A 105 -9.03 4.92 -2.02
CA LYS A 105 -9.94 6.06 -2.11
C LYS A 105 -9.31 7.20 -2.92
N GLN A 106 -8.05 7.51 -2.68
CA GLN A 106 -7.30 8.55 -3.39
C GLN A 106 -7.23 8.29 -4.91
N LEU A 107 -7.10 7.02 -5.31
CA LEU A 107 -6.99 6.61 -6.72
C LEU A 107 -8.32 6.25 -7.39
N SER A 108 -9.40 6.11 -6.61
CA SER A 108 -10.71 5.66 -7.11
C SER A 108 -11.24 6.48 -8.29
N ALA A 109 -11.04 7.80 -8.28
CA ALA A 109 -11.48 8.69 -9.36
C ALA A 109 -10.69 8.51 -10.68
N GLN A 110 -9.49 7.91 -10.62
CA GLN A 110 -8.62 7.67 -11.76
C GLN A 110 -8.67 6.21 -12.24
N ARG A 111 -9.45 5.37 -11.55
CA ARG A 111 -9.51 3.93 -11.83
C ARG A 111 -10.20 3.67 -13.16
N GLN A 112 -9.54 2.87 -14.00
CA GLN A 112 -10.06 2.42 -15.29
C GLN A 112 -10.24 0.90 -15.22
N PRO A 113 -11.47 0.36 -15.33
CA PRO A 113 -11.74 -1.07 -15.13
C PRO A 113 -10.89 -2.00 -16.00
N ASP A 114 -10.56 -1.57 -17.22
CA ASP A 114 -9.83 -2.37 -18.20
C ASP A 114 -8.30 -2.25 -18.11
N LYS A 115 -7.78 -1.44 -17.17
CA LYS A 115 -6.34 -1.29 -16.94
C LYS A 115 -5.90 -2.03 -15.69
N ALA A 116 -4.65 -2.49 -15.71
CA ALA A 116 -4.03 -3.06 -14.52
C ALA A 116 -3.84 -1.99 -13.44
N HIS A 117 -4.25 -2.31 -12.21
CA HIS A 117 -3.98 -1.48 -11.03
C HIS A 117 -3.02 -2.23 -10.12
N GLN A 118 -2.09 -1.52 -9.49
CA GLN A 118 -1.09 -2.13 -8.61
C GLN A 118 -0.96 -1.34 -7.33
N ILE A 119 -0.77 -2.05 -6.21
CA ILE A 119 -0.40 -1.48 -4.92
C ILE A 119 0.92 -2.09 -4.48
N MET A 120 1.90 -1.24 -4.19
CA MET A 120 3.16 -1.64 -3.59
C MET A 120 3.18 -1.19 -2.12
N VAL A 121 3.21 -2.16 -1.21
CA VAL A 121 3.25 -1.92 0.24
C VAL A 121 4.67 -2.14 0.74
N PHE A 122 5.17 -1.23 1.56
CA PHE A 122 6.41 -1.40 2.32
C PHE A 122 6.02 -1.41 3.80
N SER A 123 5.78 -2.60 4.34
CA SER A 123 5.32 -2.84 5.72
C SER A 123 5.51 -4.32 6.06
N ASP A 124 5.68 -4.62 7.36
CA ASP A 124 5.63 -5.98 7.90
C ASP A 124 4.18 -6.48 8.04
N LEU A 125 3.22 -5.61 7.73
CA LEU A 125 1.78 -5.76 7.87
C LEU A 125 1.32 -6.01 9.31
N ILE A 126 2.08 -5.60 10.33
CA ILE A 126 1.63 -5.68 11.72
C ILE A 126 0.65 -4.54 12.01
N ASN A 127 -0.62 -4.77 11.69
CA ASN A 127 -1.70 -3.86 12.05
C ASN A 127 -2.03 -4.01 13.55
N ASN A 128 -1.82 -2.97 14.35
CA ASN A 128 -2.08 -2.99 15.80
C ASN A 128 -2.94 -1.83 16.28
N ARG A 129 -3.50 -1.04 15.35
CA ARG A 129 -4.43 0.07 15.62
C ARG A 129 -5.70 -0.02 14.76
N GLY A 130 -6.73 0.70 15.19
CA GLY A 130 -8.06 0.63 14.56
C GLY A 130 -8.78 -0.68 14.87
N ASP A 131 -9.58 -1.14 13.92
CA ASP A 131 -10.49 -2.31 14.07
C ASP A 131 -9.81 -3.68 13.92
N LEU A 132 -8.50 -3.69 13.66
CA LEU A 132 -7.67 -4.87 13.54
C LEU A 132 -6.44 -4.76 14.44
N ASN A 133 -6.34 -5.64 15.42
CA ASN A 133 -5.12 -5.81 16.20
C ASN A 133 -4.57 -7.23 16.03
N ILE A 134 -3.60 -7.39 15.14
CA ILE A 134 -3.02 -8.69 14.77
C ILE A 134 -2.35 -9.36 15.97
N ASN A 135 -1.82 -8.59 16.91
CA ASN A 135 -1.15 -9.15 18.10
C ASN A 135 -2.13 -9.84 19.05
N GLN A 136 -3.43 -9.50 18.96
CA GLN A 136 -4.49 -10.06 19.80
C GLN A 136 -5.40 -11.02 19.04
N LEU A 137 -5.17 -11.21 17.73
CA LEU A 137 -6.03 -12.02 16.89
C LEU A 137 -5.74 -13.51 17.06
N ASP A 138 -6.80 -14.31 17.13
CA ASP A 138 -6.73 -15.75 16.87
C ASP A 138 -6.66 -15.96 15.35
N LEU A 139 -5.57 -16.59 14.90
CA LEU A 139 -5.28 -16.82 13.49
C LEU A 139 -5.61 -18.26 13.05
N SER A 140 -6.31 -19.03 13.89
CA SER A 140 -6.91 -20.30 13.47
C SER A 140 -7.88 -20.08 12.30
N GLU A 141 -8.06 -21.11 11.46
CA GLU A 141 -8.78 -21.00 10.18
C GLU A 141 -10.21 -20.44 10.32
N ALA A 142 -11.00 -21.04 11.20
CA ALA A 142 -12.36 -20.57 11.45
C ALA A 142 -12.39 -19.13 12.02
N ALA A 143 -11.43 -18.77 12.88
CA ALA A 143 -11.36 -17.44 13.47
C ALA A 143 -10.93 -16.37 12.45
N ARG A 144 -9.95 -16.67 11.58
CA ARG A 144 -9.52 -15.73 10.54
C ARG A 144 -10.59 -15.50 9.49
N GLU A 145 -11.27 -16.55 9.02
CA GLU A 145 -12.38 -16.42 8.06
C GLU A 145 -13.49 -15.54 8.61
N GLN A 146 -13.87 -15.78 9.87
CA GLN A 146 -14.88 -14.98 10.56
C GLN A 146 -14.44 -13.52 10.70
N LYS A 147 -13.19 -13.26 11.09
CA LYS A 147 -12.68 -11.88 11.20
C LYS A 147 -12.65 -11.18 9.85
N ILE A 148 -12.23 -11.86 8.78
CA ILE A 148 -12.20 -11.29 7.42
C ILE A 148 -13.61 -10.95 6.97
N LYS A 149 -14.59 -11.82 7.25
CA LYS A 149 -16.00 -11.54 6.99
C LYS A 149 -16.49 -10.32 7.77
N GLU A 150 -16.17 -10.20 9.05
CA GLU A 150 -16.52 -9.02 9.86
C GLU A 150 -15.94 -7.73 9.28
N LEU A 151 -14.66 -7.75 8.88
CA LEU A 151 -14.01 -6.60 8.25
C LEU A 151 -14.68 -6.24 6.91
N ARG A 152 -15.08 -7.24 6.12
CA ARG A 152 -15.81 -7.03 4.87
C ARG A 152 -17.19 -6.42 5.12
N ASP A 153 -17.97 -7.00 6.03
CA ASP A 153 -19.34 -6.58 6.34
C ASP A 153 -19.36 -5.16 6.94
N ALA A 154 -18.34 -4.82 7.73
CA ALA A 154 -18.13 -3.47 8.25
C ALA A 154 -17.54 -2.47 7.23
N ARG A 155 -17.24 -2.91 5.99
CA ARG A 155 -16.60 -2.10 4.93
C ARG A 155 -15.23 -1.55 5.32
N LEU A 156 -14.50 -2.30 6.12
CA LEU A 156 -13.15 -1.96 6.59
C LEU A 156 -12.06 -2.54 5.67
N LEU A 157 -12.40 -3.51 4.84
CA LEU A 157 -11.55 -3.93 3.73
C LEU A 157 -11.64 -2.91 2.58
N PRO A 158 -10.52 -2.48 1.99
CA PRO A 158 -10.53 -1.66 0.78
C PRO A 158 -11.12 -2.44 -0.41
N ASP A 159 -11.70 -1.73 -1.40
CA ASP A 159 -12.05 -2.36 -2.67
C ASP A 159 -10.79 -2.53 -3.54
N LEU A 160 -10.26 -3.75 -3.56
CA LEU A 160 -9.07 -4.12 -4.31
C LEU A 160 -9.41 -4.84 -5.62
N THR A 161 -10.65 -4.76 -6.08
CA THR A 161 -11.06 -5.39 -7.33
C THR A 161 -10.14 -4.97 -8.49
N GLY A 162 -9.49 -5.92 -9.15
CA GLY A 162 -8.58 -5.64 -10.27
C GLY A 162 -7.22 -5.05 -9.86
N TYR A 163 -6.89 -5.01 -8.57
CA TYR A 163 -5.56 -4.66 -8.08
C TYR A 163 -4.66 -5.88 -7.95
N VAL A 164 -3.41 -5.74 -8.36
CA VAL A 164 -2.30 -6.60 -7.94
C VAL A 164 -1.66 -5.98 -6.70
N VAL A 165 -1.47 -6.76 -5.64
CA VAL A 165 -0.86 -6.29 -4.40
C VAL A 165 0.50 -6.94 -4.23
N VAL A 166 1.55 -6.11 -4.13
CA VAL A 166 2.91 -6.56 -3.84
C VAL A 166 3.33 -5.94 -2.52
N VAL A 167 3.69 -6.77 -1.55
CA VAL A 167 4.14 -6.35 -0.23
C VAL A 167 5.62 -6.65 -0.12
N HIS A 168 6.42 -5.64 0.22
CA HIS A 168 7.83 -5.77 0.51
C HIS A 168 8.09 -5.64 2.01
N GLY A 169 8.90 -6.57 2.51
CA GLY A 169 9.35 -6.63 3.88
C GLY A 169 8.33 -7.26 4.82
N PHE A 170 7.46 -8.10 4.29
CA PHE A 170 6.53 -8.89 5.07
C PHE A 170 7.31 -9.69 6.14
N LEU A 171 7.07 -9.35 7.40
CA LEU A 171 7.65 -10.00 8.58
C LEU A 171 9.17 -10.22 8.52
N ARG A 172 9.93 -9.15 8.21
CA ARG A 172 11.41 -9.16 8.28
C ARG A 172 11.97 -9.54 9.65
N GLU A 173 11.22 -9.39 10.73
CA GLU A 173 11.49 -10.05 12.01
C GLU A 173 10.99 -11.50 11.97
N LYS A 174 11.79 -12.38 11.37
CA LYS A 174 11.57 -13.84 11.41
C LYS A 174 11.73 -14.46 12.83
N THR A 175 11.69 -13.69 13.92
CA THR A 175 12.50 -13.99 15.11
C THR A 175 11.83 -13.92 16.49
N SER A 176 10.52 -14.12 16.61
CA SER A 176 9.93 -14.40 17.95
C SER A 176 8.88 -15.52 17.98
N SER A 177 8.19 -15.84 16.87
CA SER A 177 7.22 -16.93 16.81
C SER A 177 7.06 -17.49 15.38
N PRO A 178 7.95 -18.40 14.94
CA PRO A 178 7.93 -18.97 13.59
C PRO A 178 6.59 -19.62 13.22
N ASP A 179 5.92 -20.24 14.18
CA ASP A 179 4.64 -20.93 13.97
C ASP A 179 3.48 -19.97 13.65
N ARG A 180 3.60 -18.69 14.04
CA ARG A 180 2.60 -17.67 13.77
C ARG A 180 2.69 -17.13 12.33
N PHE A 181 3.85 -17.29 11.67
CA PHE A 181 4.11 -16.73 10.34
C PHE A 181 3.16 -17.26 9.26
N PRO A 182 3.00 -18.59 9.05
CA PRO A 182 2.11 -19.09 8.01
C PRO A 182 0.65 -18.71 8.25
N LEU A 183 0.25 -18.58 9.52
CA LEU A 183 -1.11 -18.18 9.89
C LEU A 183 -1.38 -16.71 9.57
N LEU A 184 -0.39 -15.84 9.78
CA LEU A 184 -0.49 -14.42 9.46
C LEU A 184 -0.41 -14.19 7.94
N GLU A 185 0.43 -14.95 7.23
CA GLU A 185 0.46 -14.97 5.77
C GLU A 185 -0.91 -15.37 5.20
N GLY A 186 -1.50 -16.46 5.74
CA GLY A 186 -2.84 -16.93 5.39
C GLY A 186 -3.89 -15.84 5.61
N PHE A 187 -3.91 -15.21 6.79
CA PHE A 187 -4.84 -14.12 7.09
C PHE A 187 -4.74 -12.97 6.07
N TRP A 188 -3.55 -12.46 5.77
CA TRP A 188 -3.41 -11.33 4.86
C TRP A 188 -3.73 -11.69 3.43
N ARG A 189 -3.29 -12.87 2.96
CA ARG A 189 -3.63 -13.37 1.63
C ARG A 189 -5.15 -13.49 1.47
N GLU A 190 -5.81 -14.16 2.39
CA GLU A 190 -7.27 -14.33 2.40
C GLU A 190 -7.98 -12.96 2.50
N ALA A 191 -7.47 -12.02 3.30
CA ALA A 191 -8.05 -10.68 3.42
C ALA A 191 -7.93 -9.86 2.12
N PHE A 192 -6.80 -9.93 1.41
CA PHE A 192 -6.60 -9.27 0.13
C PHE A 192 -7.45 -9.90 -0.98
N GLU A 193 -7.53 -11.23 -1.03
CA GLU A 193 -8.43 -11.95 -1.94
C GLU A 193 -9.90 -11.63 -1.65
N ALA A 194 -10.26 -11.56 -0.37
CA ALA A 194 -11.59 -11.18 0.09
C ALA A 194 -11.96 -9.73 -0.25
N ALA A 195 -10.97 -8.87 -0.45
CA ALA A 195 -11.10 -7.50 -0.91
C ALA A 195 -11.15 -7.37 -2.45
N GLY A 196 -10.95 -8.47 -3.19
CA GLY A 196 -11.02 -8.51 -4.65
C GLY A 196 -9.68 -8.41 -5.39
N ALA A 197 -8.55 -8.50 -4.68
CA ALA A 197 -7.24 -8.47 -5.31
C ALA A 197 -7.09 -9.61 -6.34
N THR A 198 -6.52 -9.31 -7.50
CA THR A 198 -6.29 -10.27 -8.59
C THR A 198 -5.12 -11.19 -8.30
N SER A 199 -4.07 -10.66 -7.66
CA SER A 199 -2.94 -11.44 -7.15
C SER A 199 -2.30 -10.73 -5.96
N VAL A 200 -1.64 -11.52 -5.12
CA VAL A 200 -1.02 -11.07 -3.87
C VAL A 200 0.34 -11.74 -3.70
N ASP A 201 1.39 -10.92 -3.75
CA ASP A 201 2.77 -11.32 -3.54
C ASP A 201 3.28 -10.75 -2.22
N LEU A 202 3.57 -11.62 -1.25
CA LEU A 202 4.13 -11.24 0.06
C LEU A 202 5.62 -11.57 0.05
N LEU A 203 6.49 -10.54 -0.07
CA LEU A 203 7.93 -10.63 -0.32
C LEU A 203 8.80 -10.13 0.85
#